data_AF-A0A377AGD3-F1
#
_entry.id   AF-A0A377AGD3-F1
#
_cell.length_a   1.000
_cell.length_b   1.000
_cell.length_c   1.000
_cell.angle_alpha   90.00
_cell.angle_beta   90.00
_cell.angle_gamma   90.00
#
_symmetry.space_group_name_H-M   'P 1'
#
loop_
_entity.id
_entity.type
_entity.pdbx_description
1 polymer ?
#
loop_
_entity_poly.entity_id
_entity_poly.type
_entity_poly.pdbx_seq_one_letter_code
_entity_poly.pdbx_strand_id
1 'polypeptide(L)'
;MMRADLPHEDAPGVIQALPFLTAHTRQLMGLPESEEYPLTDVEGKRVVVLGGGDTTMDCLRTSIRLNAASVTCAYRRDEVSMPGSRKEVVNAREEGVEFQFNVQPQYIACDEDGRLTAVGLIRTAMGEPGPDGRRRPRPVAGSEFELPADVLIMAFGFQAHAMPWLQGSGIKLDKWA
;
A
#
# COMPACT_ATOMS: atom_id res chain seq x y z
N MET A 1 -3.05 7.34 8.94
CA MET A 1 -2.55 6.80 7.66
C MET A 1 -3.29 7.50 6.54
N MET A 2 -2.67 7.77 5.38
CA MET A 2 -3.39 8.37 4.25
C MET A 2 -4.46 7.39 3.76
N ARG A 3 -5.71 7.84 3.65
CA ARG A 3 -6.80 7.04 3.08
C ARG A 3 -6.76 7.07 1.56
N ALA A 4 -7.30 6.02 0.96
CA ALA A 4 -7.41 5.91 -0.49
C ALA A 4 -8.67 6.60 -1.00
N ASP A 5 -9.66 6.80 -0.13
CA ASP A 5 -11.02 7.24 -0.45
C ASP A 5 -11.65 6.34 -1.55
N LEU A 6 -11.36 5.04 -1.45
CA LEU A 6 -11.86 4.02 -2.38
C LEU A 6 -13.10 3.35 -1.78
N PRO A 7 -14.12 3.04 -2.60
CA PRO A 7 -15.21 2.18 -2.18
C PRO A 7 -14.67 0.86 -1.62
N HIS A 8 -15.24 0.41 -0.50
CA HIS A 8 -14.89 -0.83 0.20
C HIS A 8 -13.46 -0.88 0.79
N GLU A 9 -12.89 0.27 1.18
CA GLU A 9 -11.57 0.32 1.85
C GLU A 9 -11.51 -0.40 3.21
N ASP A 10 -12.67 -0.70 3.82
CA ASP A 10 -12.82 -1.43 5.07
C ASP A 10 -13.27 -2.90 4.88
N ALA A 11 -13.30 -3.41 3.64
CA ALA A 11 -13.71 -4.78 3.36
C ALA A 11 -12.76 -5.82 3.98
N PRO A 12 -13.25 -7.01 4.42
CA PRO A 12 -12.39 -8.10 4.83
C PRO A 12 -11.36 -8.47 3.75
N GLY A 13 -10.09 -8.52 4.15
CA GLY A 13 -8.95 -8.71 3.24
C GLY A 13 -8.23 -7.40 2.88
N VAL A 14 -8.82 -6.24 3.14
CA VAL A 14 -8.17 -4.93 2.96
C VAL A 14 -7.56 -4.47 4.28
N ILE A 15 -6.25 -4.24 4.29
CA ILE A 15 -5.52 -3.88 5.51
C ILE A 15 -4.58 -2.70 5.29
N GLN A 16 -4.21 -2.04 6.39
CA GLN A 16 -3.22 -0.97 6.41
C GLN A 16 -1.82 -1.53 6.69
N ALA A 17 -0.79 -0.98 6.03
CA ALA A 17 0.59 -1.46 6.16
C ALA A 17 1.15 -1.43 7.58
N LEU A 18 0.88 -0.37 8.37
CA LEU A 18 1.43 -0.26 9.71
C LEU A 18 0.89 -1.35 10.65
N PRO A 19 -0.44 -1.55 10.80
CA PRO A 19 -0.96 -2.68 11.56
C PRO A 19 -0.40 -4.04 11.14
N PHE A 20 -0.28 -4.28 9.84
CA PHE A 20 0.30 -5.52 9.30
C PHE A 20 1.75 -5.74 9.79
N LEU A 21 2.63 -4.76 9.57
CA LEU A 21 4.04 -4.85 9.97
C LEU A 21 4.20 -4.94 11.49
N THR A 22 3.40 -4.18 12.24
CA THR A 22 3.41 -4.20 13.71
C THR A 22 2.99 -5.57 14.24
N ALA A 23 1.90 -6.15 13.71
CA ALA A 23 1.42 -7.47 14.15
C ALA A 23 2.48 -8.56 13.95
N HIS A 24 3.10 -8.63 12.77
CA HIS A 24 4.11 -9.65 12.48
C HIS A 24 5.43 -9.42 13.22
N THR A 25 5.83 -8.17 13.46
CA THR A 25 7.01 -7.87 14.30
C THR A 25 6.77 -8.29 15.74
N ARG A 26 5.58 -8.01 16.30
CA ARG A 26 5.21 -8.45 17.65
C ARG A 26 5.25 -9.97 17.79
N GLN A 27 4.71 -10.69 16.81
CA GLN A 27 4.75 -12.15 16.75
C GLN A 27 6.19 -12.67 16.72
N LEU A 28 7.05 -12.10 15.87
CA LEU A 28 8.46 -12.46 15.78
C LEU A 28 9.21 -12.26 17.10
N MET A 29 8.84 -11.21 17.86
CA MET A 29 9.42 -10.90 19.17
C MET A 29 8.83 -11.74 20.31
N GLY A 30 7.86 -12.63 20.04
CA GLY A 30 7.19 -13.43 21.07
C GLY A 30 6.32 -12.61 22.03
N LEU A 31 5.85 -11.43 21.60
CA LEU A 31 4.94 -10.61 22.40
C LEU A 31 3.52 -11.20 22.36
N PRO A 32 2.70 -10.97 23.41
CA PRO A 32 1.31 -11.42 23.42
C PRO A 32 0.51 -10.88 22.24
N GLU A 33 -0.49 -11.66 21.82
CA GLU A 33 -1.48 -11.22 20.83
C GLU A 33 -2.14 -9.90 21.25
N SER A 34 -2.50 -9.10 20.26
CA SER A 34 -3.07 -7.78 20.47
C SER A 34 -4.29 -7.62 19.58
N GLU A 35 -5.44 -7.33 20.18
CA GLU A 35 -6.66 -6.99 19.44
C GLU A 35 -6.50 -5.70 18.62
N GLU A 36 -5.58 -4.81 19.02
CA GLU A 36 -5.23 -3.59 18.28
C GLU A 36 -4.45 -3.89 16.99
N TYR A 37 -3.64 -4.95 17.01
CA TYR A 37 -2.79 -5.38 15.90
C TYR A 37 -3.03 -6.86 15.59
N PRO A 38 -4.22 -7.21 15.06
CA PRO A 38 -4.55 -8.59 14.76
C PRO A 38 -3.62 -9.12 13.65
N LEU A 39 -3.18 -10.37 13.80
CA LEU A 39 -2.38 -11.03 12.78
C LEU A 39 -3.21 -11.19 11.50
N THR A 40 -2.60 -10.86 10.36
CA THR A 40 -3.20 -11.15 9.07
C THR A 40 -2.54 -12.38 8.50
N ASP A 41 -3.33 -13.43 8.31
CA ASP A 41 -2.87 -14.61 7.59
C ASP A 41 -2.78 -14.30 6.09
N VAL A 42 -1.58 -14.46 5.54
CA VAL A 42 -1.27 -14.29 4.11
C VAL A 42 -0.77 -15.58 3.46
N GLU A 43 -0.67 -16.69 4.20
CA GLU A 43 -0.12 -17.94 3.70
C GLU A 43 -1.00 -18.49 2.56
N GLY A 44 -0.39 -18.81 1.42
CA GLY A 44 -1.10 -19.30 0.24
C GLY A 44 -2.03 -18.28 -0.44
N LYS A 45 -2.02 -17.00 -0.03
CA LYS A 45 -2.89 -15.96 -0.58
C LYS A 45 -2.20 -15.10 -1.64
N ARG A 46 -2.99 -14.50 -2.54
CA ARG A 46 -2.54 -13.49 -3.50
C ARG A 46 -2.54 -12.13 -2.81
N VAL A 47 -1.36 -11.59 -2.54
CA VAL A 47 -1.18 -10.32 -1.84
C VAL A 47 -0.87 -9.21 -2.84
N VAL A 48 -1.62 -8.11 -2.78
CA VAL A 48 -1.33 -6.90 -3.53
C VAL A 48 -1.02 -5.77 -2.55
N VAL A 49 0.11 -5.08 -2.75
CA VAL A 49 0.50 -3.92 -1.94
C VAL A 49 0.42 -2.66 -2.80
N LEU A 50 -0.39 -1.70 -2.37
CA LEU A 50 -0.58 -0.41 -3.04
C LEU A 50 0.41 0.62 -2.49
N GLY A 51 1.44 0.96 -3.26
CA GLY A 51 2.47 1.91 -2.83
C GLY A 51 3.78 1.76 -3.58
N GLY A 52 4.83 2.46 -3.12
CA GLY A 52 6.17 2.33 -3.68
C GLY A 52 7.30 2.86 -2.79
N GLY A 53 7.01 3.13 -1.51
CA GLY A 53 8.02 3.56 -0.53
C GLY A 53 8.65 2.39 0.19
N ASP A 54 9.52 2.67 1.17
CA ASP A 54 10.18 1.62 1.95
C ASP A 54 9.16 0.76 2.73
N THR A 55 8.11 1.37 3.30
CA THR A 55 6.99 0.63 3.92
C THR A 55 6.34 -0.37 2.95
N THR A 56 6.27 -0.02 1.66
CA THR A 56 5.77 -0.94 0.63
C THR A 56 6.73 -2.13 0.48
N MET A 57 8.04 -1.88 0.40
CA MET A 57 9.06 -2.93 0.30
C MET A 57 9.02 -3.87 1.50
N ASP A 58 8.87 -3.33 2.70
CA ASP A 58 8.75 -4.12 3.94
C ASP A 58 7.52 -5.03 3.90
N CYS A 59 6.37 -4.53 3.44
CA CYS A 59 5.15 -5.33 3.33
C CYS A 59 5.29 -6.45 2.30
N LEU A 60 5.88 -6.15 1.13
CA LEU A 60 6.09 -7.11 0.05
C LEU A 60 6.99 -8.27 0.52
N ARG A 61 8.15 -7.93 1.08
CA ARG A 61 9.16 -8.87 1.54
C ARG A 61 8.71 -9.66 2.77
N THR A 62 7.93 -9.05 3.66
CA THR A 62 7.26 -9.76 4.76
C THR A 62 6.26 -10.78 4.22
N SER A 63 5.43 -10.40 3.24
CA SER A 63 4.40 -11.30 2.66
C SER A 63 5.03 -12.51 1.97
N ILE A 64 6.14 -12.33 1.25
CA ILE A 64 6.90 -13.46 0.66
C ILE A 64 7.38 -14.42 1.75
N ARG A 65 7.96 -13.90 2.84
CA ARG A 65 8.48 -14.72 3.95
C ARG A 65 7.40 -15.44 4.75
N LEU A 66 6.17 -14.95 4.68
CA LEU A 66 4.98 -15.59 5.25
C LEU A 66 4.31 -16.57 4.25
N ASN A 67 5.02 -16.97 3.19
CA ASN A 67 4.57 -17.96 2.21
C ASN A 67 3.29 -17.58 1.47
N ALA A 68 3.10 -16.29 1.16
CA ALA A 68 2.06 -15.86 0.22
C ALA A 68 2.22 -16.57 -1.14
N ALA A 69 1.10 -16.94 -1.78
CA ALA A 69 1.13 -17.64 -3.06
C ALA A 69 1.66 -16.74 -4.20
N SER A 70 1.37 -15.44 -4.14
CA SER A 70 1.96 -14.43 -5.02
C SER A 70 1.94 -13.08 -4.31
N VAL A 71 2.90 -12.21 -4.65
CA VAL A 71 3.01 -10.88 -4.06
C VAL A 71 3.25 -9.87 -5.18
N THR A 72 2.33 -8.92 -5.33
CA THR A 72 2.40 -7.87 -6.35
C THR A 72 2.49 -6.48 -5.73
N CYS A 73 3.46 -5.70 -6.18
CA CYS A 73 3.54 -4.27 -5.93
C CYS A 73 2.78 -3.52 -7.02
N ALA A 74 1.76 -2.74 -6.66
CA ALA A 74 1.04 -1.88 -7.60
C ALA A 74 1.36 -0.40 -7.30
N TYR A 75 2.04 0.24 -8.25
CA TYR A 75 2.57 1.59 -8.10
C TYR A 75 2.14 2.52 -9.25
N ARG A 76 1.67 3.71 -8.88
CA ARG A 76 1.09 4.71 -9.81
C ARG A 76 2.09 5.48 -10.67
N ARG A 77 3.39 5.20 -10.59
CA ARG A 77 4.41 5.84 -11.45
C ARG A 77 5.37 4.79 -11.99
N ASP A 78 6.30 5.24 -12.82
CA ASP A 78 7.40 4.42 -13.30
C ASP A 78 8.37 4.02 -12.17
N GLU A 79 9.19 3.00 -12.44
CA GLU A 79 10.21 2.48 -11.52
C GLU A 79 11.26 3.54 -11.14
N VAL A 80 11.63 4.41 -12.08
CA VAL A 80 12.66 5.45 -11.87
C VAL A 80 12.20 6.47 -10.82
N SER A 81 10.89 6.72 -10.76
CA SER A 81 10.24 7.64 -9.83
C SER A 81 9.87 7.00 -8.50
N MET A 82 10.14 5.70 -8.31
CA MET A 82 9.81 4.98 -7.09
C MET A 82 10.62 5.53 -5.90
N PRO A 83 9.97 5.91 -4.79
CA PRO A 83 10.65 6.52 -3.64
C PRO A 83 11.42 5.52 -2.78
N GLY A 84 11.05 4.24 -2.81
CA GLY A 84 11.75 3.19 -2.07
C GLY A 84 13.21 3.06 -2.50
N SER A 85 14.06 2.62 -1.57
CA SER A 85 15.48 2.38 -1.85
C SER A 85 15.64 1.43 -3.05
N ARG A 86 16.47 1.82 -4.03
CA ARG A 86 16.76 0.98 -5.21
C ARG A 86 17.24 -0.43 -4.84
N LYS A 87 18.02 -0.52 -3.75
CA LYS A 87 18.49 -1.81 -3.24
C LYS A 87 17.33 -2.67 -2.75
N GLU A 88 16.36 -2.07 -2.04
CA GLU A 88 15.18 -2.79 -1.56
C GLU A 88 14.27 -3.24 -2.70
N VAL A 89 14.11 -2.42 -3.74
CA VAL A 89 13.35 -2.80 -4.95
C VAL A 89 14.00 -4.00 -5.65
N VAL A 90 15.32 -4.00 -5.80
CA VAL A 90 16.06 -5.13 -6.38
C VAL A 90 15.91 -6.39 -5.53
N ASN A 91 16.13 -6.29 -4.21
CA ASN A 91 15.97 -7.43 -3.30
C ASN A 91 14.55 -8.01 -3.35
N ALA A 92 13.52 -7.15 -3.34
CA ALA A 92 12.13 -7.58 -3.43
C ALA A 92 11.85 -8.32 -4.74
N ARG A 93 12.39 -7.83 -5.86
CA ARG A 93 12.28 -8.50 -7.16
C ARG A 93 12.99 -9.85 -7.18
N GLU A 94 14.19 -9.95 -6.61
CA GLU A 94 14.95 -11.20 -6.49
C GLU A 94 14.25 -12.23 -5.59
N GLU A 95 13.51 -11.77 -4.58
CA GLU A 95 12.66 -12.62 -3.72
C GLU A 95 11.35 -13.07 -4.39
N GLY A 96 11.07 -12.61 -5.61
CA GLY A 96 9.91 -13.05 -6.40
C GLY A 96 8.71 -12.10 -6.42
N VAL A 97 8.88 -10.84 -5.98
CA VAL A 97 7.81 -9.83 -6.07
C VAL A 97 7.59 -9.41 -7.52
N GLU A 98 6.33 -9.43 -7.94
CA GLU A 98 5.90 -8.86 -9.21
C GLU A 98 5.65 -7.35 -9.08
N PHE A 99 6.14 -6.56 -10.03
CA PHE A 99 5.94 -5.11 -10.03
C PHE A 99 5.03 -4.67 -11.17
N GLN A 100 3.87 -4.13 -10.81
CA GLN A 100 2.96 -3.41 -11.69
C GLN A 100 3.21 -1.91 -11.52
N PHE A 101 4.04 -1.35 -12.41
CA PHE A 101 4.27 0.09 -12.48
C PHE A 101 3.19 0.77 -13.32
N ASN A 102 3.06 2.09 -13.15
CA ASN A 102 2.12 2.90 -13.90
C ASN A 102 0.66 2.42 -13.78
N VAL A 103 0.24 2.03 -12.57
CA VAL A 103 -1.14 1.62 -12.28
C VAL A 103 -1.67 2.33 -11.04
N GLN A 104 -2.92 2.78 -11.09
CA GLN A 104 -3.59 3.45 -9.99
C GLN A 104 -4.87 2.70 -9.61
N PRO A 105 -5.13 2.45 -8.31
CA PRO A 105 -6.38 1.84 -7.88
C PRO A 105 -7.57 2.78 -8.10
N GLN A 106 -8.70 2.21 -8.50
CA GLN A 106 -9.96 2.88 -8.80
C GLN A 106 -11.10 2.41 -7.91
N TYR A 107 -11.15 1.11 -7.60
CA TYR A 107 -12.13 0.51 -6.70
C TYR A 107 -11.60 -0.81 -6.13
N ILE A 108 -12.26 -1.28 -5.08
CA ILE A 108 -12.03 -2.61 -4.50
C ILE A 108 -13.24 -3.47 -4.83
N ALA A 109 -13.00 -4.58 -5.53
CA ALA A 109 -14.02 -5.55 -5.89
C ALA A 109 -14.21 -6.52 -4.73
N CYS A 110 -15.48 -6.84 -4.45
CA CYS A 110 -15.87 -7.76 -3.39
C CYS A 110 -16.82 -8.84 -3.91
N ASP A 111 -16.87 -9.97 -3.22
CA ASP A 111 -17.89 -11.01 -3.44
C ASP A 111 -19.24 -10.61 -2.81
N GLU A 112 -20.23 -11.51 -2.91
CA GLU A 112 -21.58 -11.31 -2.34
C GLU A 112 -21.57 -11.17 -0.81
N ASP A 113 -20.55 -11.71 -0.13
CA ASP A 113 -20.34 -11.59 1.31
C ASP A 113 -19.55 -10.31 1.69
N GLY A 114 -19.17 -9.50 0.70
CA GLY A 114 -18.40 -8.26 0.89
C GLY A 114 -16.90 -8.46 1.11
N ARG A 115 -16.34 -9.66 0.88
CA ARG A 115 -14.90 -9.91 0.99
C ARG A 115 -14.15 -9.52 -0.28
N LEU A 116 -12.93 -9.00 -0.13
CA LEU A 116 -12.05 -8.67 -1.23
C LEU A 116 -11.87 -9.85 -2.21
N THR A 117 -12.00 -9.57 -3.51
CA THR A 117 -11.70 -10.52 -4.59
C THR A 117 -10.67 -9.99 -5.58
N ALA A 118 -10.63 -8.67 -5.78
CA ALA A 118 -9.70 -8.00 -6.68
C ALA A 118 -9.58 -6.50 -6.36
N VAL A 119 -8.53 -5.87 -6.88
CA VAL A 119 -8.42 -4.40 -6.98
C VAL A 119 -8.58 -3.98 -8.43
N GLY A 120 -9.53 -3.07 -8.67
CA GLY A 120 -9.70 -2.41 -9.97
C GLY A 120 -8.61 -1.35 -10.16
N LEU A 121 -7.84 -1.48 -11.23
CA LEU A 121 -6.71 -0.62 -11.56
C LEU A 121 -6.95 0.07 -12.90
N ILE A 122 -6.36 1.25 -13.10
CA ILE A 122 -6.24 1.92 -14.39
C ILE A 122 -4.77 2.18 -14.69
N ARG A 123 -4.35 2.05 -15.96
CA ARG A 123 -2.97 2.42 -16.32
C ARG A 123 -2.81 3.93 -16.28
N THR A 124 -1.60 4.36 -15.96
CA THR A 124 -1.23 5.77 -15.91
C THR A 124 -0.09 6.08 -16.86
N ALA A 125 -0.07 7.28 -17.43
CA ALA A 125 1.09 7.80 -18.13
C ALA A 125 1.67 8.99 -17.35
N MET A 126 2.99 9.10 -17.31
CA MET A 126 3.63 10.25 -16.68
C MET A 126 3.40 11.48 -17.56
N GLY A 127 2.75 12.51 -17.02
CA GLY A 127 2.60 13.79 -17.71
C GLY A 127 3.90 14.60 -17.71
N GLU A 128 3.82 15.77 -18.33
CA GLU A 128 4.90 16.77 -18.29
C GLU A 128 5.26 17.17 -16.84
N PRO A 129 6.52 17.57 -16.58
CA PRO A 129 6.92 18.13 -15.29
C PRO A 129 6.05 19.34 -14.92
N GLY A 130 5.48 19.34 -13.71
CA GLY A 130 4.76 20.49 -13.18
C GLY A 130 5.69 21.64 -12.75
N PRO A 131 5.15 22.76 -12.23
CA PRO A 131 5.92 23.89 -11.71
C PRO A 131 6.87 23.53 -10.55
N ASP A 132 6.58 22.43 -9.84
CA ASP A 132 7.39 21.85 -8.77
C ASP A 132 8.46 20.85 -9.31
N GLY A 133 8.60 20.75 -10.64
CA GLY A 133 9.46 19.78 -11.32
C GLY A 133 8.95 18.34 -11.28
N ARG A 134 7.83 18.07 -10.59
CA ARG A 134 7.32 16.70 -10.42
C ARG A 134 6.38 16.34 -11.56
N ARG A 135 6.64 15.18 -12.17
CA ARG A 135 5.71 14.57 -13.13
C ARG A 135 4.57 13.90 -12.38
N ARG A 136 3.34 14.24 -12.73
CA ARG A 136 2.14 13.64 -12.13
C ARG A 136 1.59 12.57 -13.06
N PRO A 137 1.28 11.37 -12.53
CA PRO A 137 0.65 10.33 -13.33
C PRO A 137 -0.76 10.79 -13.73
N ARG A 138 -1.14 10.50 -14.97
CA ARG A 138 -2.48 10.74 -15.51
C ARG A 138 -3.10 9.41 -15.95
N PRO A 139 -4.35 9.11 -15.57
CA PRO A 139 -5.02 7.90 -16.02
C PRO A 139 -5.15 7.85 -17.55
N VAL A 140 -4.99 6.66 -18.11
CA VAL A 140 -5.21 6.36 -19.53
C VAL A 140 -6.60 5.76 -19.65
N ALA A 141 -7.55 6.51 -20.20
CA ALA A 141 -8.94 6.05 -20.33
C ALA A 141 -9.05 4.77 -21.16
N GLY A 142 -9.91 3.83 -20.76
CA GLY A 142 -10.10 2.56 -21.47
C GLY A 142 -9.00 1.52 -21.19
N SER A 143 -8.15 1.76 -20.18
CA SER A 143 -7.08 0.85 -19.77
C SER A 143 -7.34 0.17 -18.43
N GLU A 144 -8.59 0.19 -17.98
CA GLU A 144 -9.03 -0.39 -16.72
C GLU A 144 -8.93 -1.92 -16.77
N PHE A 145 -8.52 -2.52 -15.66
CA PHE A 145 -8.47 -3.96 -15.48
C PHE A 145 -8.53 -4.32 -14.00
N GLU A 146 -8.89 -5.55 -13.69
CA GLU A 146 -8.87 -6.07 -12.31
C GLU A 146 -7.62 -6.91 -12.09
N LEU A 147 -6.96 -6.67 -10.94
CA LEU A 147 -5.89 -7.52 -10.44
C LEU A 147 -6.44 -8.34 -9.26
N PRO A 148 -6.56 -9.67 -9.40
CA PRO A 148 -7.08 -10.52 -8.33
C PRO A 148 -6.23 -10.44 -7.06
N ALA A 149 -6.88 -10.36 -5.91
CA ALA A 149 -6.23 -10.24 -4.62
C ALA A 149 -7.10 -10.87 -3.54
N ASP A 150 -6.48 -11.61 -2.63
CA ASP A 150 -7.13 -12.14 -1.42
C ASP A 150 -6.77 -11.26 -0.20
N VAL A 151 -5.64 -10.56 -0.28
CA VAL A 151 -5.20 -9.55 0.69
C VAL A 151 -4.69 -8.32 -0.05
N LEU A 152 -5.23 -7.15 0.30
CA LEU A 152 -4.84 -5.85 -0.24
C LEU A 152 -4.24 -5.00 0.88
N ILE A 153 -2.95 -4.68 0.78
CA ILE A 153 -2.23 -3.87 1.77
C ILE A 153 -2.08 -2.44 1.25
N MET A 154 -2.70 -1.48 1.90
CA MET A 154 -2.54 -0.06 1.60
C MET A 154 -1.25 0.49 2.23
N ALA A 155 -0.37 1.08 1.42
CA ALA A 155 0.93 1.62 1.84
C ALA A 155 1.19 3.03 1.27
N PHE A 156 0.21 3.94 1.37
CA PHE A 156 0.28 5.31 0.81
C PHE A 156 1.06 6.32 1.66
N GLY A 157 1.57 5.90 2.82
CA GLY A 157 2.30 6.76 3.76
C GLY A 157 1.42 7.36 4.85
N PHE A 158 2.02 8.24 5.64
CA PHE A 158 1.45 8.77 6.88
C PHE A 158 1.40 10.30 6.83
N GLN A 159 0.40 10.85 7.52
CA GLN A 159 0.31 12.26 7.84
C GLN A 159 0.59 12.44 9.32
N ALA A 160 1.01 13.64 9.70
CA ALA A 160 1.14 13.99 11.11
C ALA A 160 -0.19 13.76 11.83
N HIS A 161 -0.12 13.13 13.00
CA HIS A 161 -1.29 13.03 13.85
C HIS A 161 -1.60 14.41 14.42
N ALA A 162 -2.87 14.82 14.35
CA ALA A 162 -3.29 16.06 14.99
C ALA A 162 -3.01 15.98 16.49
N MET A 163 -2.42 17.02 17.05
CA MET A 163 -2.12 17.10 18.48
C MET A 163 -2.95 18.24 19.09
N PRO A 164 -4.23 18.01 19.47
CA PRO A 164 -5.10 19.05 19.99
C PRO A 164 -4.51 19.80 21.20
N TRP A 165 -3.66 19.14 21.98
CA TRP A 165 -2.98 19.73 23.12
C TRP A 165 -1.94 20.81 22.75
N LEU A 166 -1.55 20.94 21.47
CA LEU A 166 -0.73 22.05 20.97
C LEU A 166 -1.55 23.34 20.76
N GLN A 167 -2.89 23.25 20.77
CA GLN A 167 -3.74 24.42 20.64
C GLN A 167 -3.50 25.38 21.81
N GLY A 168 -3.23 26.66 21.51
CA GLY A 168 -2.94 27.68 22.51
C GLY A 168 -1.47 27.75 22.96
N SER A 169 -0.59 26.84 22.51
CA SER A 169 0.84 26.88 22.83
C SER A 169 1.66 27.84 21.96
N GLY A 170 1.02 28.61 21.07
CA GLY A 170 1.70 29.55 20.16
C GLY A 170 2.55 28.88 19.06
N ILE A 171 2.43 27.57 18.88
CA ILE A 171 3.16 26.79 17.87
C ILE A 171 2.47 26.96 16.53
N LYS A 172 3.24 27.38 15.50
CA LYS A 172 2.76 27.52 14.13
C LYS A 172 2.95 26.22 13.38
N LEU A 173 1.85 25.65 12.93
CA LEU A 173 1.82 24.49 12.04
C LEU A 173 1.89 24.97 10.59
N ASP A 174 2.50 24.16 9.72
CA ASP A 174 2.45 24.40 8.28
C ASP A 174 1.21 23.76 7.66
N LYS A 175 1.10 23.78 6.33
CA LYS A 175 -0.07 23.24 5.61
C LYS A 175 -0.19 21.71 5.64
N TRP A 176 0.76 21.00 6.25
CA TRP A 176 0.82 19.53 6.29
C TRP A 176 0.59 18.96 7.70
N ALA A 177 0.27 19.82 8.67
CA ALA A 177 0.07 19.50 10.08
C ALA A 177 -1.33 19.88 10.59
#